data_AF-A0A022RKL8-F1
#
_entry.id   AF-A0A022RKL8-F1
#
_cell.length_a   1.000
_cell.length_b   1.000
_cell.length_c   1.000
_cell.angle_alpha   90.00
_cell.angle_beta   90.00
_cell.angle_gamma   90.00
#
_symmetry.space_group_name_H-M   'P 1'
#
loop_
_entity.id
_entity.type
_entity.pdbx_description
1 polymer ?
#
loop_
_entity_poly.entity_id
_entity_poly.type
_entity_poly.pdbx_seq_one_letter_code
_entity_poly.pdbx_strand_id
1 'polypeptide(L)'
;MSELNNLMEIGLRNCKECEQIPMLGHLRHLKNLYLHGMSNVKSIGSSFYGIDKCSRSGNTITIFPALERLELVCMWKLTEWLEAELMPNATDNRRLSQLVLVFPRLEYVKIIMCMQLESAPSHFRCLKELEISQAHSELPLAKLPDDLHSLNALDILSIRDCPNLMAIPYPHESHDEQQLLLLGLSCLRELSIHLPISDVKSNKATRRRF
;
A
#
# COMPACT_ATOMS: atom_id res chain seq x y z
N MET A 1 -3.57 -12.23 -29.02
CA MET A 1 -4.04 -12.12 -27.62
C MET A 1 -2.98 -12.75 -26.71
N SER A 2 -2.04 -12.08 -26.06
CA SER A 2 -1.62 -10.67 -25.97
C SER A 2 -0.12 -10.69 -25.62
N GLU A 3 0.71 -9.96 -26.36
CA GLU A 3 2.19 -10.06 -26.43
C GLU A 3 2.95 -9.61 -25.16
N LEU A 4 2.26 -9.37 -24.05
CA LEU A 4 2.84 -8.87 -22.79
C LEU A 4 2.95 -9.95 -21.71
N ASN A 5 2.74 -11.22 -22.05
CA ASN A 5 2.74 -12.31 -21.07
C ASN A 5 4.08 -12.49 -20.35
N ASN A 6 5.19 -11.99 -20.90
CA ASN A 6 6.51 -12.07 -20.24
C ASN A 6 6.96 -10.73 -19.65
N LEU A 7 6.09 -9.72 -19.60
CA LEU A 7 6.46 -8.41 -19.12
C LEU A 7 6.64 -8.44 -17.59
N MET A 8 7.90 -8.35 -17.16
CA MET A 8 8.28 -8.39 -15.75
C MET A 8 8.34 -7.00 -15.11
N GLU A 9 8.41 -5.95 -15.91
CA GLU A 9 8.58 -4.59 -15.43
C GLU A 9 7.77 -3.60 -16.26
N ILE A 10 7.07 -2.69 -15.58
CA ILE A 10 6.37 -1.55 -16.18
C ILE A 10 6.74 -0.28 -15.43
N GLY A 11 7.16 0.74 -16.17
CA GLY A 11 7.30 2.10 -15.67
C GLY A 11 6.43 3.07 -16.44
N LEU A 12 5.46 3.68 -15.77
CA LEU A 12 4.67 4.80 -16.29
C LEU A 12 5.21 6.08 -15.65
N ARG A 13 5.82 6.94 -16.46
CA ARG A 13 6.52 8.14 -15.98
C ARG A 13 5.98 9.41 -16.64
N ASN A 14 5.72 10.42 -15.83
CA ASN A 14 5.28 11.76 -16.27
C ASN A 14 3.98 11.75 -17.11
N CYS A 15 3.09 10.78 -16.88
CA CYS A 15 1.78 10.68 -17.53
C CYS A 15 0.77 11.64 -16.88
N LYS A 16 1.04 12.94 -16.94
CA LYS A 16 0.31 13.98 -16.19
C LYS A 16 -1.17 14.09 -16.56
N GLU A 17 -1.51 13.82 -17.82
CA GLU A 17 -2.88 13.88 -18.33
C GLU A 17 -3.72 12.63 -17.99
N CYS A 18 -3.09 11.55 -17.49
CA CYS A 18 -3.82 10.35 -17.14
C CYS A 18 -4.60 10.56 -15.83
N GLU A 19 -5.92 10.40 -15.91
CA GLU A 19 -6.81 10.41 -14.74
C GLU A 19 -6.97 9.01 -14.11
N GLN A 20 -6.61 7.96 -14.86
CA GLN A 20 -6.68 6.57 -14.43
C GLN A 20 -5.41 5.83 -14.82
N ILE A 21 -5.03 4.85 -14.00
CA ILE A 21 -3.94 3.92 -14.33
C ILE A 21 -4.53 2.82 -15.22
N PRO A 22 -3.83 2.37 -16.28
CA PRO A 22 -4.24 1.22 -17.06
C PRO A 22 -4.51 -0.02 -16.18
N MET A 23 -5.38 -0.90 -16.66
CA MET A 23 -5.65 -2.17 -15.97
C MET A 23 -4.45 -3.11 -16.09
N LEU A 24 -3.69 -3.29 -15.02
CA LEU A 24 -2.46 -4.10 -15.00
C LEU A 24 -2.60 -5.39 -14.18
N GLY A 25 -3.70 -5.57 -13.43
CA GLY A 25 -3.85 -6.68 -12.49
C GLY A 25 -3.83 -8.10 -13.09
N HIS A 26 -4.08 -8.21 -14.39
CA HIS A 26 -4.07 -9.48 -15.13
C HIS A 26 -2.65 -9.95 -15.53
N LEU A 27 -1.63 -9.08 -15.40
CA LEU A 27 -0.27 -9.38 -15.83
C LEU A 27 0.42 -10.33 -14.84
N ARG A 28 0.55 -11.60 -15.24
CA ARG A 28 0.96 -12.69 -14.33
C ARG A 28 2.44 -12.73 -13.99
N HIS A 29 3.28 -12.11 -14.81
CA HIS A 29 4.74 -12.13 -14.67
C HIS A 29 5.32 -10.79 -14.22
N LEU A 30 4.47 -9.76 -14.08
CA LEU A 30 4.89 -8.43 -13.65
C LEU A 30 5.41 -8.48 -12.21
N LYS A 31 6.69 -8.17 -12.04
CA LYS A 31 7.40 -8.10 -10.75
C LYS A 31 7.54 -6.67 -10.26
N ASN A 32 7.82 -5.73 -11.17
CA ASN A 32 8.13 -4.35 -10.83
C ASN A 32 7.14 -3.39 -11.50
N LEU A 33 6.48 -2.55 -10.72
CA LEU A 33 5.59 -1.51 -11.22
C LEU A 33 5.97 -0.15 -10.64
N TYR A 34 6.30 0.79 -11.53
CA TYR A 34 6.65 2.17 -11.20
C TYR A 34 5.61 3.12 -11.77
N LEU A 35 4.90 3.85 -10.91
CA LEU A 35 3.91 4.86 -11.26
C LEU A 35 4.40 6.22 -10.78
N HIS A 36 5.08 6.94 -11.67
CA HIS A 36 5.79 8.17 -11.32
C HIS A 36 5.21 9.37 -12.08
N GLY A 37 4.84 10.43 -11.36
CA GLY A 37 4.40 11.69 -11.96
C GLY A 37 3.07 11.61 -12.71
N MET A 38 2.15 10.72 -12.32
CA MET A 38 0.79 10.64 -12.87
C MET A 38 -0.14 11.56 -12.07
N SER A 39 0.09 12.87 -12.18
CA SER A 39 -0.42 13.87 -11.23
C SER A 39 -1.94 14.06 -11.22
N ASN A 40 -2.67 13.61 -12.25
CA ASN A 40 -4.13 13.71 -12.32
C ASN A 40 -4.87 12.45 -11.87
N VAL A 41 -4.16 11.36 -11.57
CA VAL A 41 -4.79 10.14 -11.02
C VAL A 41 -5.32 10.46 -9.62
N LYS A 42 -6.61 10.20 -9.42
CA LYS A 42 -7.30 10.46 -8.14
C LYS A 42 -7.44 9.22 -7.26
N SER A 43 -7.61 8.05 -7.87
CA SER A 43 -7.80 6.82 -7.12
C SER A 43 -7.17 5.59 -7.79
N ILE A 44 -6.77 4.63 -6.97
CA ILE A 44 -6.38 3.27 -7.35
C ILE A 44 -7.46 2.33 -6.80
N GLY A 45 -8.12 1.58 -7.69
CA GLY A 45 -9.24 0.72 -7.31
C GLY A 45 -9.55 -0.35 -8.35
N SER A 46 -10.82 -0.75 -8.44
CA SER A 46 -11.30 -1.87 -9.26
C SER A 46 -10.82 -1.84 -10.72
N SER A 47 -10.75 -0.66 -11.36
CA SER A 47 -10.28 -0.50 -12.74
C SER A 47 -8.81 -0.86 -12.95
N PHE A 48 -7.97 -0.61 -11.94
CA PHE A 48 -6.56 -0.98 -11.95
C PHE A 48 -6.38 -2.49 -11.75
N TYR A 49 -7.16 -3.07 -10.83
CA TYR A 49 -7.14 -4.50 -10.52
C TYR A 49 -7.78 -5.37 -11.61
N GLY A 50 -8.75 -4.85 -12.37
CA GLY A 50 -9.45 -5.59 -13.43
C GLY A 50 -10.44 -6.65 -12.92
N ILE A 51 -10.96 -6.47 -11.70
CA ILE A 51 -11.84 -7.42 -11.00
C ILE A 51 -13.14 -7.67 -11.78
N ASP A 52 -13.65 -6.63 -12.43
CA ASP A 52 -14.86 -6.64 -13.25
C ASP A 52 -14.74 -7.53 -14.51
N LYS A 53 -13.51 -7.76 -14.99
CA LYS A 53 -13.22 -8.51 -16.22
C LYS A 53 -12.68 -9.91 -15.96
N CYS A 54 -12.40 -10.28 -14.71
CA CYS A 54 -11.97 -11.64 -14.38
C CYS A 54 -13.13 -12.63 -14.60
N SER A 55 -12.93 -13.61 -15.49
CA SER A 55 -13.91 -14.68 -15.73
C SER A 55 -14.19 -15.41 -14.41
N ARG A 56 -15.47 -15.49 -14.05
CA ARG A 56 -15.98 -16.05 -12.76
C ARG A 56 -15.88 -17.58 -12.69
N SER A 57 -14.93 -18.16 -13.40
CA SER A 57 -14.71 -19.59 -13.53
C SER A 57 -13.55 -20.01 -12.64
N GLY A 58 -13.81 -20.19 -11.35
CA GLY A 58 -12.83 -20.64 -10.35
C GLY A 58 -13.16 -20.16 -8.96
N ASN A 59 -12.68 -20.86 -7.92
CA ASN A 59 -12.96 -20.50 -6.53
C ASN A 59 -12.04 -19.39 -5.99
N THR A 60 -10.97 -19.04 -6.70
CA THR A 60 -9.96 -18.05 -6.28
C THR A 60 -9.49 -17.22 -7.47
N ILE A 61 -9.44 -15.90 -7.32
CA ILE A 61 -8.85 -14.96 -8.29
C ILE A 61 -7.59 -14.38 -7.66
N THR A 62 -6.48 -14.42 -8.39
CA THR A 62 -5.23 -13.79 -7.96
C THR A 62 -4.88 -12.64 -8.90
N ILE A 63 -4.72 -11.45 -8.34
CA ILE A 63 -4.43 -10.21 -9.04
C ILE A 63 -2.99 -9.83 -8.72
N PHE A 64 -2.21 -9.47 -9.73
CA PHE A 64 -0.77 -9.23 -9.61
C PHE A 64 -0.03 -10.40 -8.92
N PRO A 65 -0.12 -11.64 -9.44
CA PRO A 65 0.38 -12.83 -8.75
C PRO A 65 1.90 -12.86 -8.53
N ALA A 66 2.66 -12.08 -9.31
CA ALA A 66 4.12 -12.03 -9.25
C ALA A 66 4.68 -10.67 -8.84
N LEU A 67 3.83 -9.68 -8.50
CA LEU A 67 4.31 -8.33 -8.20
C LEU A 67 5.08 -8.34 -6.88
N GLU A 68 6.33 -7.92 -6.93
CA GLU A 68 7.30 -7.88 -5.83
C GLU A 68 7.57 -6.43 -5.39
N ARG A 69 7.50 -5.47 -6.32
CA ARG A 69 7.79 -4.05 -6.09
C ARG A 69 6.72 -3.14 -6.69
N LEU A 70 6.20 -2.22 -5.88
CA LEU A 70 5.29 -1.16 -6.30
C LEU A 70 5.76 0.21 -5.82
N GLU A 71 5.88 1.16 -6.74
CA GLU A 71 6.26 2.53 -6.42
C GLU A 71 5.22 3.54 -6.92
N LEU A 72 4.75 4.38 -6.00
CA LEU A 72 3.90 5.54 -6.25
C LEU A 72 4.70 6.79 -5.93
N VAL A 73 5.07 7.57 -6.95
CA VAL A 73 5.92 8.76 -6.77
C VAL A 73 5.31 9.96 -7.46
N CYS A 74 5.24 11.11 -6.79
CA CYS A 74 4.70 12.36 -7.34
C CYS A 74 3.24 12.21 -7.86
N MET A 75 2.42 11.47 -7.12
CA MET A 75 0.99 11.24 -7.41
C MET A 75 0.15 12.30 -6.67
N TRP A 76 0.30 13.57 -7.04
CA TRP A 76 -0.14 14.72 -6.23
C TRP A 76 -1.64 14.77 -5.90
N LYS A 77 -2.51 14.31 -6.81
CA LYS A 77 -3.98 14.30 -6.62
C LYS A 77 -4.52 12.93 -6.19
N LEU A 78 -3.66 11.96 -5.93
CA LEU A 78 -4.09 10.64 -5.50
C LEU A 78 -4.63 10.75 -4.07
N THR A 79 -5.93 10.55 -3.91
CA THR A 79 -6.64 10.61 -2.63
C THR A 79 -6.91 9.23 -2.07
N GLU A 80 -7.18 8.24 -2.93
CA GLU A 80 -7.64 6.93 -2.49
C GLU A 80 -6.85 5.80 -3.13
N TRP A 81 -6.38 4.86 -2.31
CA TRP A 81 -5.94 3.55 -2.78
C TRP A 81 -6.78 2.48 -2.06
N LEU A 82 -7.78 1.98 -2.78
CA LEU A 82 -8.82 1.12 -2.25
C LEU A 82 -8.39 -0.35 -2.26
N GLU A 83 -8.86 -1.09 -1.25
CA GLU A 83 -8.75 -2.55 -1.19
C GLU A 83 -9.53 -3.19 -2.36
N ALA A 84 -9.07 -4.34 -2.85
CA ALA A 84 -9.78 -5.05 -3.91
C ALA A 84 -10.97 -5.82 -3.33
N GLU A 85 -12.09 -5.15 -3.09
CA GLU A 85 -13.29 -5.81 -2.61
C GLU A 85 -14.07 -6.47 -3.76
N LEU A 86 -14.45 -7.74 -3.57
CA LEU A 86 -15.64 -8.28 -4.23
C LEU A 86 -16.82 -7.96 -3.32
N MET A 87 -17.69 -7.05 -3.75
CA MET A 87 -19.05 -7.01 -3.21
C MET A 87 -19.67 -8.41 -3.38
N PRO A 88 -20.12 -9.08 -2.32
CA PRO A 88 -21.07 -10.16 -2.49
C PRO A 88 -22.33 -9.50 -3.05
N ASN A 89 -22.66 -9.75 -4.32
CA ASN A 89 -23.96 -9.34 -4.86
C ASN A 89 -25.01 -9.97 -3.92
N ALA A 90 -25.68 -9.14 -3.11
CA ALA A 90 -26.56 -9.55 -2.02
C ALA A 90 -27.84 -10.29 -2.47
N THR A 91 -27.89 -10.75 -3.72
CA THR A 91 -29.07 -11.34 -4.34
C THR A 91 -28.88 -12.79 -4.79
N ASP A 92 -27.70 -13.39 -4.60
CA ASP A 92 -27.47 -14.78 -5.02
C ASP A 92 -26.74 -15.59 -3.95
N ASN A 93 -27.53 -16.22 -3.09
CA ASN A 93 -27.18 -17.14 -2.01
C ASN A 93 -26.51 -18.45 -2.48
N ARG A 94 -25.95 -18.48 -3.71
CA ARG A 94 -25.33 -19.66 -4.31
C ARG A 94 -23.92 -19.45 -4.83
N ARG A 95 -23.36 -18.25 -4.71
CA ARG A 95 -21.98 -17.99 -5.13
C ARG A 95 -21.05 -18.14 -3.94
N LEU A 96 -20.34 -19.28 -3.91
CA LEU A 96 -19.17 -19.50 -3.06
C LEU A 96 -18.35 -18.22 -3.03
N SER A 97 -18.08 -17.70 -1.82
CA SER A 97 -17.24 -16.54 -1.56
C SER A 97 -15.92 -16.69 -2.30
N GLN A 98 -15.81 -16.06 -3.47
CA GLN A 98 -14.63 -16.16 -4.31
C GLN A 98 -13.51 -15.43 -3.60
N LEU A 99 -12.44 -16.15 -3.23
CA LEU A 99 -11.31 -15.55 -2.54
C LEU A 99 -10.51 -14.70 -3.54
N VAL A 100 -10.40 -13.40 -3.30
CA VAL A 100 -9.50 -12.53 -4.06
C VAL A 100 -8.20 -12.38 -3.30
N LEU A 101 -7.11 -12.70 -3.97
CA LEU A 101 -5.76 -12.50 -3.46
C LEU A 101 -5.12 -11.41 -4.31
N VAL A 102 -4.93 -10.23 -3.72
CA VAL A 102 -4.16 -9.14 -4.33
C VAL A 102 -2.74 -9.21 -3.78
N PHE A 103 -1.75 -8.99 -4.64
CA PHE A 103 -0.36 -8.79 -4.23
C PHE A 103 0.21 -9.91 -3.33
N PRO A 104 0.02 -11.21 -3.66
CA PRO A 104 0.47 -12.32 -2.81
C PRO A 104 2.01 -12.42 -2.65
N ARG A 105 2.78 -11.59 -3.36
CA ARG A 105 4.24 -11.57 -3.35
C ARG A 105 4.84 -10.18 -3.19
N LEU A 106 4.03 -9.16 -2.88
CA LEU A 106 4.53 -7.79 -2.82
C LEU A 106 5.41 -7.61 -1.59
N GLU A 107 6.70 -7.37 -1.82
CA GLU A 107 7.72 -7.28 -0.79
C GLU A 107 8.16 -5.84 -0.53
N TYR A 108 8.05 -4.95 -1.52
CA TYR A 108 8.48 -3.56 -1.44
C TYR A 108 7.38 -2.61 -1.91
N VAL A 109 7.04 -1.64 -1.06
CA VAL A 109 6.15 -0.53 -1.38
C VAL A 109 6.83 0.80 -1.08
N LYS A 110 6.78 1.71 -2.06
CA LYS A 110 7.28 3.08 -1.93
C LYS A 110 6.21 4.08 -2.29
N ILE A 111 5.98 5.03 -1.39
CA ILE A 111 5.01 6.11 -1.54
C ILE A 111 5.73 7.43 -1.25
N ILE A 112 6.04 8.19 -2.30
CA ILE A 112 6.74 9.47 -2.17
C ILE A 112 5.97 10.60 -2.84
N MET A 113 5.83 11.73 -2.16
CA MET A 113 5.15 12.91 -2.72
C MET A 113 3.69 12.61 -3.15
N CYS A 114 2.98 11.80 -2.35
CA CYS A 114 1.56 11.50 -2.51
C CYS A 114 0.76 12.30 -1.47
N MET A 115 0.65 13.61 -1.70
CA MET A 115 0.27 14.57 -0.66
C MET A 115 -1.17 14.49 -0.18
N GLN A 116 -2.06 13.90 -0.98
CA GLN A 116 -3.50 13.85 -0.71
C GLN A 116 -3.98 12.44 -0.34
N LEU A 117 -3.08 11.45 -0.24
CA LEU A 117 -3.45 10.05 -0.07
C LEU A 117 -4.04 9.78 1.33
N GLU A 118 -5.33 9.53 1.42
CA GLU A 118 -6.06 9.33 2.68
C GLU A 118 -6.30 7.85 3.01
N SER A 119 -6.23 6.96 2.01
CA SER A 119 -6.47 5.52 2.19
C SER A 119 -5.47 4.67 1.40
N ALA A 120 -5.12 3.50 1.95
CA ALA A 120 -4.29 2.48 1.31
C ALA A 120 -4.76 1.08 1.75
N PRO A 121 -4.53 0.03 0.94
CA PRO A 121 -4.82 -1.34 1.33
C PRO A 121 -4.06 -1.72 2.59
N SER A 122 -4.66 -2.59 3.40
CA SER A 122 -4.09 -3.05 4.66
C SER A 122 -3.42 -4.41 4.55
N HIS A 123 -3.79 -5.21 3.54
CA HIS A 123 -3.42 -6.62 3.46
C HIS A 123 -2.15 -6.87 2.62
N PHE A 124 -0.99 -6.39 3.08
CA PHE A 124 0.30 -6.69 2.45
C PHE A 124 1.08 -7.80 3.16
N ARG A 125 0.59 -9.04 3.05
CA ARG A 125 1.10 -10.20 3.82
C ARG A 125 2.59 -10.52 3.66
N CYS A 126 3.19 -10.16 2.52
CA CYS A 126 4.59 -10.45 2.21
C CYS A 126 5.49 -9.21 2.25
N LEU A 127 4.95 -8.06 2.69
CA LEU A 127 5.68 -6.80 2.66
C LEU A 127 6.86 -6.86 3.62
N LYS A 128 8.06 -6.66 3.09
CA LYS A 128 9.32 -6.59 3.84
C LYS A 128 9.77 -5.15 4.03
N GLU A 129 9.51 -4.29 3.05
CA GLU A 129 9.97 -2.91 3.08
C GLU A 129 8.84 -1.94 2.71
N LEU A 130 8.64 -0.96 3.58
CA LEU A 130 7.71 0.15 3.37
C LEU A 130 8.44 1.48 3.51
N GLU A 131 8.48 2.25 2.42
CA GLU A 131 9.03 3.60 2.39
C GLU A 131 7.92 4.63 2.12
N ILE A 132 7.69 5.53 3.06
CA ILE A 132 6.76 6.64 2.93
C ILE A 132 7.54 7.94 3.14
N SER A 133 7.45 8.87 2.20
CA SER A 133 8.11 10.17 2.34
C SER A 133 7.33 11.31 1.73
N GLN A 134 7.35 12.47 2.39
CA GLN A 134 6.70 13.70 1.95
C GLN A 134 5.26 13.41 1.57
N ALA A 135 4.45 13.10 2.56
CA ALA A 135 3.03 12.90 2.36
C ALA A 135 2.30 13.63 3.49
N HIS A 136 1.35 14.48 3.10
CA HIS A 136 0.82 15.56 3.93
C HIS A 136 -0.64 15.37 4.31
N SER A 137 -1.36 14.43 3.71
CA SER A 137 -2.66 14.00 4.22
C SER A 137 -2.49 13.44 5.64
N GLU A 138 -3.59 13.35 6.39
CA GLU A 138 -3.70 12.42 7.51
C GLU A 138 -3.57 11.00 6.95
N LEU A 139 -2.35 10.64 6.54
CA LEU A 139 -2.06 9.42 5.85
C LEU A 139 -2.68 8.26 6.62
N PRO A 140 -3.11 7.21 5.92
CA PRO A 140 -3.68 6.02 6.52
C PRO A 140 -2.67 5.24 7.36
N LEU A 141 -1.53 5.80 7.78
CA LEU A 141 -0.81 5.23 8.91
C LEU A 141 -1.66 5.31 10.19
N ALA A 142 -2.50 6.33 10.38
CA ALA A 142 -3.46 6.37 11.50
C ALA A 142 -4.62 5.36 11.35
N LYS A 143 -4.81 4.81 10.13
CA LYS A 143 -5.78 3.77 9.77
C LYS A 143 -5.11 2.53 9.17
N LEU A 144 -3.80 2.35 9.39
CA LEU A 144 -3.19 1.05 9.25
C LEU A 144 -3.95 0.24 10.27
N PRO A 145 -4.42 -0.96 9.92
CA PRO A 145 -5.38 -1.64 10.76
C PRO A 145 -4.85 -1.72 12.18
N ASP A 146 -5.78 -1.79 13.11
CA ASP A 146 -5.52 -2.39 14.43
C ASP A 146 -4.75 -3.74 14.30
N ASP A 147 -4.80 -4.38 13.13
CA ASP A 147 -4.02 -5.53 12.65
C ASP A 147 -2.71 -5.20 11.90
N LEU A 148 -1.81 -4.39 12.48
CA LEU A 148 -0.38 -4.42 12.11
C LEU A 148 0.22 -5.85 12.19
N HIS A 149 -0.44 -6.75 12.94
CA HIS A 149 -0.26 -8.20 12.95
C HIS A 149 -0.32 -8.88 11.57
N SER A 150 -0.83 -8.21 10.53
CA SER A 150 -0.86 -8.75 9.17
C SER A 150 0.46 -8.56 8.42
N LEU A 151 1.31 -7.62 8.87
CA LEU A 151 2.63 -7.31 8.29
C LEU A 151 3.75 -8.07 9.00
N ASN A 152 3.54 -9.37 9.27
CA ASN A 152 4.51 -10.22 9.96
C ASN A 152 5.85 -10.37 9.23
N ALA A 153 5.94 -9.97 7.97
CA ALA A 153 7.18 -10.03 7.19
C ALA A 153 7.94 -8.68 7.15
N LEU A 154 7.40 -7.61 7.74
CA LEU A 154 7.97 -6.27 7.57
C LEU A 154 9.30 -6.15 8.32
N ASP A 155 10.37 -6.00 7.55
CA ASP A 155 11.75 -5.88 8.00
C ASP A 155 12.18 -4.41 8.15
N ILE A 156 11.73 -3.54 7.24
CA ILE A 156 12.15 -2.14 7.16
C ILE A 156 10.94 -1.23 7.04
N LEU A 157 10.83 -0.27 7.95
CA LEU A 157 9.86 0.82 7.90
C LEU A 157 10.59 2.16 7.92
N SER A 158 10.43 2.93 6.84
CA SER A 158 10.99 4.28 6.71
C SER A 158 9.89 5.30 6.45
N ILE A 159 9.71 6.23 7.37
CA ILE A 159 8.75 7.34 7.26
C ILE A 159 9.51 8.67 7.39
N ARG A 160 9.37 9.57 6.40
CA ARG A 160 10.08 10.87 6.39
C ARG A 160 9.19 12.02 5.95
N ASP A 161 9.27 13.16 6.62
CA ASP A 161 8.60 14.39 6.22
C ASP A 161 7.07 14.24 6.09
N CYS A 162 6.46 13.50 7.03
CA CYS A 162 5.01 13.32 7.13
C CYS A 162 4.46 14.15 8.32
N PRO A 163 4.07 15.42 8.11
CA PRO A 163 3.69 16.34 9.19
C PRO A 163 2.42 15.95 9.93
N ASN A 164 1.48 15.32 9.25
CA ASN A 164 0.17 14.97 9.82
C ASN A 164 0.13 13.52 10.34
N LEU A 165 1.29 12.87 10.45
CA LEU A 165 1.39 11.57 11.08
C LEU A 165 1.39 11.74 12.60
N MET A 166 0.20 11.64 13.20
CA MET A 166 0.01 11.87 14.64
C MET A 166 0.44 10.68 15.51
N ALA A 167 0.31 9.45 15.02
CA ALA A 167 0.77 8.23 15.70
C ALA A 167 0.92 7.06 14.72
N ILE A 168 1.76 6.08 15.07
CA ILE A 168 1.68 4.71 14.52
C ILE A 168 0.60 3.99 15.34
N PRO A 169 -0.31 3.19 14.73
CA PRO A 169 -1.38 2.53 15.47
C PRO A 169 -0.80 1.66 16.57
N TYR A 170 -1.33 1.87 17.77
CA TYR A 170 -1.14 0.99 18.90
C TYR A 170 -2.27 -0.04 18.92
N PRO A 171 -2.02 -1.31 19.22
CA PRO A 171 -3.08 -2.19 19.66
C PRO A 171 -3.60 -1.67 21.01
N HIS A 172 -4.91 -1.53 21.13
CA HIS A 172 -5.58 -0.91 22.28
C HIS A 172 -5.21 -1.54 23.63
N GLU A 173 -5.04 -0.64 24.61
CA GLU A 173 -4.99 -0.78 26.09
C GLU A 173 -3.82 -1.54 26.77
N SER A 174 -2.82 -0.77 27.23
CA SER A 174 -2.29 -0.90 28.60
C SER A 174 -1.47 0.34 29.00
N HIS A 175 -1.58 0.71 30.29
CA HIS A 175 -1.15 1.96 30.91
C HIS A 175 0.37 2.14 31.12
N ASP A 176 1.22 1.72 30.20
CA ASP A 176 2.67 1.95 30.30
C ASP A 176 3.23 2.66 29.05
N GLU A 177 3.33 3.98 29.17
CA GLU A 177 3.84 4.86 28.12
C GLU A 177 5.32 4.58 27.83
N GLN A 178 5.64 4.43 26.53
CA GLN A 178 6.96 4.47 25.87
C GLN A 178 7.60 3.14 25.39
N GLN A 179 7.05 1.95 25.68
CA GLN A 179 7.67 0.68 25.23
C GLN A 179 6.88 -0.15 24.18
N LEU A 180 5.66 0.23 23.82
CA LEU A 180 4.72 -0.68 23.14
C LEU A 180 4.42 -0.34 21.66
N LEU A 181 5.18 0.56 21.02
CA LEU A 181 4.98 1.04 19.64
C LEU A 181 5.08 -0.04 18.53
N LEU A 182 5.50 -1.27 18.86
CA LEU A 182 6.05 -2.23 17.89
C LEU A 182 5.61 -3.69 18.06
N LEU A 183 4.70 -3.99 18.99
CA LEU A 183 4.31 -5.38 19.26
C LEU A 183 3.71 -6.12 18.05
N GLY A 184 3.16 -5.38 17.06
CA GLY A 184 2.65 -5.97 15.82
C GLY A 184 3.71 -6.26 14.75
N LEU A 185 4.94 -5.74 14.88
CA LEU A 185 5.99 -5.81 13.85
C LEU A 185 7.18 -6.64 14.36
N SER A 186 6.92 -7.91 14.68
CA SER A 186 7.89 -8.83 15.31
C SER A 186 9.16 -9.07 14.49
N CYS A 187 9.11 -8.86 13.17
CA CYS A 187 10.24 -9.01 12.25
C CYS A 187 10.97 -7.69 11.94
N LEU A 188 10.54 -6.56 12.51
CA LEU A 188 11.10 -5.26 12.16
C LEU A 188 12.56 -5.16 12.64
N ARG A 189 13.47 -5.00 11.68
CA ARG A 189 14.91 -4.86 11.92
C ARG A 189 15.34 -3.40 11.90
N GLU A 190 14.69 -2.58 11.08
CA GLU A 190 15.01 -1.16 10.96
C GLU A 190 13.75 -0.29 10.98
N LEU A 191 13.71 0.65 11.94
CA LEU A 191 12.73 1.72 12.00
C LEU A 191 13.43 3.07 11.83
N SER A 192 13.00 3.85 10.85
CA SER A 192 13.48 5.19 10.60
C SER A 192 12.32 6.18 10.48
N ILE A 193 12.19 7.09 11.44
CA ILE A 193 11.14 8.12 11.43
C ILE A 193 11.80 9.50 11.50
N HIS A 194 11.52 10.34 10.50
CA HIS A 194 11.92 11.74 10.45
C HIS A 194 10.66 12.60 10.37
N LEU A 195 10.27 13.23 11.48
CA LEU A 195 9.15 14.17 11.51
C LEU A 195 9.61 15.55 11.00
N PRO A 196 8.75 16.32 10.31
CA PRO A 196 9.12 17.62 9.81
C PRO A 196 9.39 18.62 10.95
N ILE A 197 10.26 19.57 10.64
CA ILE A 197 10.72 20.63 11.54
C ILE A 197 9.62 21.70 11.62
N SER A 198 8.58 21.47 12.43
CA SER A 198 7.63 22.52 12.82
C SER A 198 7.69 22.73 14.33
N ASP A 199 8.53 23.70 14.70
CA ASP A 199 8.62 24.48 15.93
C ASP A 199 8.27 23.89 17.32
N VAL A 200 9.28 24.04 18.19
CA VAL A 200 9.29 24.03 19.67
C VAL A 200 9.32 22.67 20.39
N LYS A 201 10.56 22.33 20.75
CA LYS A 201 11.03 21.47 21.86
C LYS A 201 10.87 19.96 21.65
N SER A 202 12.02 19.36 21.32
CA SER A 202 12.34 17.93 21.33
C SER A 202 11.87 17.18 20.10
N ASN A 203 12.77 16.98 19.13
CA ASN A 203 12.63 15.83 18.24
C ASN A 203 13.99 15.18 17.97
N LYS A 204 14.14 13.97 18.51
CA LYS A 204 15.23 13.06 18.19
C LYS A 204 14.78 12.29 16.96
N ALA A 205 15.52 12.37 15.86
CA ALA A 205 15.43 11.36 14.82
C ALA A 205 15.59 9.99 15.49
N THR A 206 14.53 9.19 15.49
CA THR A 206 14.54 7.89 16.14
C THR A 206 14.84 6.87 15.07
N ARG A 207 16.13 6.55 14.93
CA ARG A 207 16.58 5.37 14.19
C ARG A 207 16.80 4.27 15.21
N ARG A 208 15.98 3.23 15.16
CA ARG A 208 16.15 2.04 16.00
C ARG A 208 16.47 0.86 15.09
N ARG A 209 17.55 0.16 15.43
CA ARG A 209 17.80 -1.20 14.97
C ARG A 209 17.44 -2.12 16.12
N PHE A 210 16.63 -3.13 15.84
CA PHE A 210 16.19 -4.12 16.83
C PHE A 210 17.12 -5.33 16.84
#